data_AF-A0A2H6NI13-F1
#
_entry.id   AF-A0A2H6NI13-F1
#
_cell.length_a   1.000
_cell.length_b   1.000
_cell.length_c   1.000
_cell.angle_alpha   90.00
_cell.angle_beta   90.00
_cell.angle_gamma   90.00
#
_symmetry.space_group_name_H-M   'P 1'
#
loop_
_entity.id
_entity.type
_entity.pdbx_description
1 polymer ?
#
loop_
_entity_poly.entity_id
_entity_poly.type
_entity_poly.pdbx_seq_one_letter_code
_entity_poly.pdbx_strand_id
1 'polypeptide(L)'
;KDAYNVSYAWKMVQDTSFILCIVVIQPEIPVRQLKNLNTVPSSKLLYHRLDLLGQPNACLHFKQLATLESPTVMLSAGGFSSPYEHLSQPETKRMVEHYTAYLSDNTRLIANPGLKFSVRNEVMATSHVTDEWMTQMEMSSLNSYIVRRYIATPNGVLRIYPGSLMDKAFDPTRRQWYLHAVANPGLITFTGPYLDVGGAGYVVTISHTVHSSSSQMSSGH
;
A
#
# COMPACT_ATOMS: atom_id res chain seq x y z
N LYS A 1 12.77 -16.01 18.79
CA LYS A 1 13.92 -15.10 18.51
C LYS A 1 14.36 -15.53 17.12
N ASP A 2 13.60 -15.12 16.13
CA ASP A 2 13.50 -15.91 14.90
C ASP A 2 14.59 -15.42 13.97
N ALA A 3 15.52 -16.33 13.68
CA ALA A 3 16.74 -16.02 12.96
C ALA A 3 16.42 -15.98 11.46
N TYR A 4 16.27 -14.78 10.91
CA TYR A 4 16.17 -14.61 9.46
C TYR A 4 17.37 -15.26 8.78
N ASN A 5 17.14 -16.11 7.78
CA ASN A 5 18.21 -16.59 6.90
C ASN A 5 18.64 -15.44 5.98
N VAL A 6 19.77 -14.81 6.31
CA VAL A 6 20.34 -13.72 5.52
C VAL A 6 21.52 -14.24 4.72
N SER A 7 21.47 -14.03 3.40
CA SER A 7 22.57 -14.34 2.49
C SER A 7 23.12 -13.06 1.88
N TYR A 8 24.45 -12.98 1.79
CA TYR A 8 25.18 -11.84 1.26
C TYR A 8 25.93 -12.29 0.00
N ALA A 9 25.82 -11.52 -1.07
CA ALA A 9 26.61 -11.69 -2.28
C ALA A 9 27.25 -10.36 -2.65
N TRP A 10 28.55 -10.34 -2.96
CA TRP A 10 29.23 -9.12 -3.37
C TRP A 10 30.18 -9.34 -4.54
N LYS A 11 30.39 -8.29 -5.34
CA LYS A 11 31.31 -8.30 -6.47
C LYS A 11 31.90 -6.92 -6.70
N MET A 12 33.19 -6.86 -7.01
CA MET A 12 33.85 -5.62 -7.43
C MET A 12 33.37 -5.20 -8.82
N VAL A 13 33.06 -3.92 -8.99
CA VAL A 13 32.71 -3.35 -10.29
C VAL A 13 34.01 -3.05 -11.03
N GLN A 14 34.19 -3.69 -12.19
CA GLN A 14 35.41 -3.58 -12.99
C GLN A 14 35.76 -2.11 -13.27
N ASP A 15 37.06 -1.80 -13.21
CA ASP A 15 37.62 -0.48 -13.48
C ASP A 15 37.09 0.66 -12.58
N THR A 16 36.55 0.33 -11.41
CA THR A 16 36.14 1.30 -10.40
C THR A 16 36.58 0.86 -9.00
N SER A 17 36.54 1.78 -8.04
CA SER A 17 36.76 1.46 -6.62
C SER A 17 35.50 0.95 -5.91
N PHE A 18 34.40 0.68 -6.63
CA PHE A 18 33.12 0.30 -6.03
C PHE A 18 32.95 -1.22 -5.91
N ILE A 19 32.31 -1.64 -4.81
CA ILE A 19 31.86 -3.02 -4.58
C ILE A 19 30.34 -3.02 -4.53
N LEU A 20 29.71 -3.84 -5.37
CA LEU A 20 28.27 -4.10 -5.31
C LEU A 20 28.02 -5.19 -4.26
N CYS A 21 27.15 -4.94 -3.29
CA CYS A 21 26.70 -5.91 -2.31
C CYS A 21 25.17 -6.08 -2.40
N ILE A 22 24.71 -7.33 -2.42
CA ILE A 22 23.32 -7.74 -2.45
C ILE A 22 23.07 -8.55 -1.18
N VAL A 23 22.05 -8.13 -0.43
CA VAL A 23 21.58 -8.84 0.75
C VAL A 23 20.23 -9.46 0.42
N VAL A 24 20.13 -10.79 0.53
CA VAL A 24 18.90 -11.54 0.33
C VAL A 24 18.47 -12.11 1.68
N ILE A 25 17.37 -11.57 2.19
CA ILE A 25 16.71 -12.05 3.40
C ILE A 25 15.64 -13.06 2.96
N GLN A 26 15.80 -14.33 3.31
CA GLN A 26 14.78 -15.35 3.11
C GLN A 26 13.80 -15.30 4.28
N PRO A 27 12.53 -14.90 4.06
CA PRO A 27 11.54 -14.98 5.10
C PRO A 27 11.20 -16.45 5.37
N GLU A 28 11.01 -16.82 6.64
CA GLU A 28 10.56 -18.17 7.03
C GLU A 28 9.20 -18.51 6.37
N ILE A 29 8.35 -17.49 6.18
CA ILE A 29 7.07 -17.61 5.47
C ILE A 29 7.23 -16.95 4.08
N PRO A 30 7.13 -17.72 2.98
CA PRO A 30 7.21 -17.16 1.63
C PRO A 30 6.10 -16.13 1.40
N VAL A 31 6.47 -14.93 0.93
CA VAL A 31 5.50 -13.92 0.50
C VAL A 31 4.79 -14.45 -0.75
N ARG A 32 3.53 -14.84 -0.58
CA ARG A 32 2.69 -15.29 -1.69
C ARG A 32 2.19 -14.09 -2.49
N GLN A 33 2.26 -14.19 -3.80
CA GLN A 33 1.67 -13.19 -4.69
C GLN A 33 0.26 -13.60 -5.07
N LEU A 34 -0.68 -12.66 -4.94
CA LEU A 34 -2.04 -12.85 -5.39
C LEU A 34 -2.07 -12.99 -6.92
N LYS A 35 -2.70 -14.07 -7.39
CA LYS A 35 -2.89 -14.36 -8.81
C LYS A 35 -4.37 -14.55 -9.10
N ASN A 36 -4.82 -14.01 -10.22
CA ASN A 36 -6.15 -14.26 -10.78
C ASN A 36 -7.32 -13.97 -9.83
N LEU A 37 -7.31 -12.81 -9.18
CA LEU A 37 -8.50 -12.35 -8.47
C LEU A 37 -9.57 -11.92 -9.50
N ASN A 38 -10.73 -12.56 -9.42
CA ASN A 38 -11.93 -12.26 -10.21
C ASN A 38 -13.04 -11.76 -9.29
N THR A 39 -12.70 -10.85 -8.38
CA THR A 39 -13.66 -10.20 -7.48
C THR A 39 -14.01 -8.84 -8.05
N VAL A 40 -15.31 -8.53 -8.13
CA VAL A 40 -15.77 -7.21 -8.51
C VAL A 40 -15.43 -6.25 -7.36
N PRO A 41 -14.79 -5.09 -7.63
CA PRO A 41 -14.56 -4.09 -6.60
C PRO A 41 -15.89 -3.69 -5.94
N SER A 42 -15.93 -3.64 -4.61
CA SER A 42 -17.15 -3.26 -3.87
C SER A 42 -17.52 -1.79 -4.04
N SER A 43 -16.55 -0.94 -4.38
CA SER A 43 -16.74 0.50 -4.56
C SER A 43 -15.97 1.04 -5.76
N LYS A 44 -16.35 2.24 -6.22
CA LYS A 44 -15.61 2.98 -7.24
C LYS A 44 -14.17 3.21 -6.76
N LEU A 45 -13.20 2.82 -7.58
CA LEU A 45 -11.79 3.09 -7.30
C LEU A 45 -11.48 4.57 -7.49
N LEU A 46 -10.93 5.21 -6.45
CA LEU A 46 -10.36 6.55 -6.52
C LEU A 46 -8.83 6.49 -6.41
N TYR A 47 -8.13 7.09 -7.37
CA TYR A 47 -6.68 7.24 -7.30
C TYR A 47 -6.30 8.45 -6.43
N HIS A 48 -5.17 8.40 -5.75
CA HIS A 48 -4.77 9.42 -4.75
C HIS A 48 -4.52 10.82 -5.32
N ARG A 49 -4.32 10.98 -6.63
CA ARG A 49 -4.07 12.28 -7.30
C ARG A 49 -5.36 13.10 -7.46
N LEU A 50 -5.97 13.43 -6.32
CA LEU A 50 -7.18 14.23 -6.19
C LEU A 50 -7.05 15.61 -6.87
N ASP A 51 -5.83 16.15 -6.85
CA ASP A 51 -5.42 17.41 -7.48
C ASP A 51 -5.52 17.38 -9.02
N LEU A 52 -5.26 16.22 -9.65
CA LEU A 52 -5.32 16.07 -11.10
C LEU A 52 -6.70 15.66 -11.61
N LEU A 53 -7.42 14.88 -10.82
CA LEU A 53 -8.72 14.35 -11.21
C LEU A 53 -9.87 15.33 -10.97
N GLY A 54 -9.71 16.30 -10.06
CA GLY A 54 -10.73 17.30 -9.74
C GLY A 54 -11.96 16.66 -9.10
N GLN A 55 -11.89 16.37 -7.80
CA GLN A 55 -13.02 15.78 -7.06
C GLN A 55 -13.99 16.85 -6.55
N PRO A 56 -15.32 16.71 -6.78
CA PRO A 56 -16.30 17.71 -6.38
C PRO A 56 -16.43 17.87 -4.86
N ASN A 57 -16.28 16.79 -4.09
CA ASN A 57 -16.32 16.83 -2.62
C ASN A 57 -14.91 16.71 -2.00
N ALA A 58 -13.98 17.51 -2.50
CA ALA A 58 -12.66 17.64 -1.90
C ALA A 58 -12.70 18.54 -0.65
N CYS A 59 -11.91 18.20 0.36
CA CYS A 59 -11.74 18.96 1.59
C CYS A 59 -10.27 19.02 2.01
N LEU A 60 -9.99 19.75 3.10
CA LEU A 60 -8.67 19.74 3.73
C LEU A 60 -8.73 18.94 5.03
N HIS A 61 -8.05 17.80 5.06
CA HIS A 61 -7.86 16.98 6.25
C HIS A 61 -6.43 17.17 6.76
N PHE A 62 -6.26 17.81 7.92
CA PHE A 62 -4.94 18.23 8.44
C PHE A 62 -4.07 18.99 7.42
N LYS A 63 -4.69 19.95 6.72
CA LYS A 63 -4.07 20.77 5.65
C LYS A 63 -3.68 20.01 4.39
N GLN A 64 -4.10 18.76 4.23
CA GLN A 64 -3.90 17.99 3.01
C GLN A 64 -5.20 17.84 2.22
N LEU A 65 -5.08 17.87 0.89
CA LEU A 65 -6.20 17.60 0.01
C LEU A 65 -6.71 16.17 0.24
N ALA A 66 -7.99 16.06 0.57
CA ALA A 66 -8.64 14.83 0.96
C ALA A 66 -10.09 14.76 0.46
N THR A 67 -10.73 13.61 0.63
CA THR A 67 -12.16 13.41 0.39
C THR A 67 -12.72 12.37 1.36
N LEU A 68 -13.97 12.57 1.78
CA LEU A 68 -14.73 11.61 2.58
C LEU A 68 -15.52 10.62 1.73
N GLU A 69 -15.61 10.84 0.40
CA GLU A 69 -16.41 10.02 -0.52
C GLU A 69 -15.96 8.56 -0.56
N SER A 70 -14.65 8.31 -0.56
CA SER A 70 -14.10 6.95 -0.64
C SER A 70 -12.62 6.92 -0.25
N PRO A 71 -12.09 5.76 0.17
CA PRO A 71 -10.65 5.55 0.29
C PRO A 71 -9.95 5.73 -1.05
N THR A 72 -8.76 6.35 -1.03
CA THR A 72 -7.92 6.47 -2.21
C THR A 72 -6.89 5.37 -2.29
N VAL A 73 -6.47 5.02 -3.50
CA VAL A 73 -5.35 4.12 -3.78
C VAL A 73 -4.15 4.91 -4.29
N MET A 74 -3.01 4.71 -3.64
CA MET A 74 -1.68 5.17 -4.07
C MET A 74 -0.81 3.96 -4.44
N LEU A 75 0.01 4.12 -5.47
CA LEU A 75 0.99 3.12 -5.88
C LEU A 75 2.38 3.69 -5.65
N SER A 76 3.15 3.07 -4.77
CA SER A 76 4.57 3.42 -4.63
C SER A 76 5.36 2.97 -5.87
N ALA A 77 6.59 3.49 -6.01
CA ALA A 77 7.51 3.08 -7.07
C ALA A 77 7.72 1.56 -7.15
N GLY A 78 7.61 0.85 -6.02
CA GLY A 78 7.68 -0.61 -5.96
C GLY A 78 6.60 -1.35 -6.76
N GLY A 79 5.49 -0.68 -7.09
CA GLY A 79 4.40 -1.24 -7.91
C GLY A 79 4.64 -1.17 -9.41
N PHE A 80 5.66 -0.44 -9.86
CA PHE A 80 5.95 -0.23 -11.28
C PHE A 80 7.05 -1.16 -11.78
N SER A 81 6.99 -1.49 -13.08
CA SER A 81 8.03 -2.27 -13.76
C SER A 81 9.35 -1.50 -13.83
N SER A 82 9.26 -0.17 -13.96
CA SER A 82 10.39 0.76 -13.88
C SER A 82 10.16 1.76 -12.72
N PRO A 83 10.63 1.46 -11.50
CA PRO A 83 10.50 2.37 -10.36
C PRO A 83 11.18 3.73 -10.60
N TYR A 84 12.32 3.73 -11.29
CA TYR A 84 13.07 4.95 -11.61
C TYR A 84 12.29 5.86 -12.57
N GLU A 85 11.73 5.31 -13.64
CA GLU A 85 10.93 6.09 -14.59
C GLU A 85 9.71 6.70 -13.90
N HIS A 86 9.01 5.91 -13.08
CA HIS A 86 7.93 6.42 -12.25
C HIS A 86 8.40 7.60 -11.39
N LEU A 87 9.47 7.48 -10.62
CA LEU A 87 9.92 8.57 -9.73
C LEU A 87 10.48 9.79 -10.47
N SER A 88 11.10 9.60 -11.64
CA SER A 88 11.75 10.68 -12.39
C SER A 88 10.78 11.57 -13.17
N GLN A 89 9.61 11.04 -13.55
CA GLN A 89 8.62 11.77 -14.34
C GLN A 89 7.49 12.28 -13.46
N PRO A 90 6.89 13.45 -13.73
CA PRO A 90 5.64 13.85 -13.06
C PRO A 90 4.49 12.94 -13.52
N GLU A 91 3.54 12.63 -12.63
CA GLU A 91 2.30 12.02 -13.10
C GLU A 91 1.39 13.10 -13.68
N THR A 92 0.87 12.84 -14.87
CA THR A 92 -0.10 13.71 -15.55
C THR A 92 -1.52 13.20 -15.34
N LYS A 93 -2.52 14.06 -15.55
CA LYS A 93 -3.93 13.66 -15.49
C LYS A 93 -4.23 12.44 -16.37
N ARG A 94 -3.72 12.43 -17.60
CA ARG A 94 -3.88 11.32 -18.54
C ARG A 94 -3.27 10.01 -18.03
N MET A 95 -2.09 10.07 -17.39
CA MET A 95 -1.47 8.88 -16.80
C MET A 95 -2.33 8.33 -15.66
N VAL A 96 -2.81 9.21 -14.77
CA VAL A 96 -3.66 8.84 -13.64
C VAL A 96 -4.99 8.24 -14.10
N GLU A 97 -5.61 8.81 -15.13
CA GLU A 97 -6.82 8.27 -15.75
C GLU A 97 -6.57 6.87 -16.32
N HIS A 98 -5.42 6.67 -16.98
CA HIS A 98 -5.04 5.38 -17.53
C HIS A 98 -4.77 4.32 -16.43
N TYR A 99 -4.09 4.70 -15.33
CA TYR A 99 -3.94 3.84 -14.14
C TYR A 99 -5.28 3.45 -13.55
N THR A 100 -6.16 4.43 -13.35
CA THR A 100 -7.50 4.24 -12.78
C THR A 100 -8.32 3.30 -13.65
N ALA A 101 -8.34 3.52 -14.97
CA ALA A 101 -9.04 2.68 -15.92
C ALA A 101 -8.54 1.24 -15.85
N TYR A 102 -7.22 1.01 -15.95
CA TYR A 102 -6.63 -0.33 -15.87
C TYR A 102 -6.94 -1.06 -14.54
N LEU A 103 -6.85 -0.35 -13.41
CA LEU A 103 -7.10 -0.93 -12.09
C LEU A 103 -8.59 -1.22 -11.83
N SER A 104 -9.48 -0.46 -12.46
CA SER A 104 -10.94 -0.65 -12.37
C SER A 104 -11.51 -1.61 -13.41
N ASP A 105 -10.74 -1.95 -14.44
CA ASP A 105 -11.20 -2.76 -15.57
C ASP A 105 -11.37 -4.23 -15.20
N ASN A 106 -12.60 -4.72 -15.13
CA ASN A 106 -12.92 -6.13 -14.91
C ASN A 106 -12.81 -6.99 -16.19
N THR A 107 -12.78 -6.38 -17.37
CA THR A 107 -12.75 -7.09 -18.66
C THR A 107 -11.35 -7.61 -19.01
N ARG A 108 -10.30 -7.05 -18.39
CA ARG A 108 -8.88 -7.30 -18.69
C ARG A 108 -8.49 -6.94 -20.14
N LEU A 109 -9.22 -6.00 -20.75
CA LEU A 109 -8.96 -5.50 -22.11
C LEU A 109 -8.06 -4.27 -22.10
N ILE A 110 -7.96 -3.56 -20.97
CA ILE A 110 -7.09 -2.38 -20.88
C ILE A 110 -5.63 -2.83 -20.76
N ALA A 111 -4.79 -2.26 -21.63
CA ALA A 111 -3.36 -2.51 -21.63
C ALA A 111 -2.72 -2.10 -20.30
N ASN A 112 -1.78 -2.91 -19.80
CA ASN A 112 -1.08 -2.63 -18.56
C ASN A 112 -0.19 -1.38 -18.71
N PRO A 113 -0.38 -0.33 -17.90
CA PRO A 113 0.32 0.95 -18.02
C PRO A 113 1.73 0.93 -17.39
N GLY A 114 2.40 -0.23 -17.39
CA GLY A 114 3.73 -0.41 -16.79
C GLY A 114 3.72 -0.86 -15.33
N LEU A 115 2.60 -1.31 -14.78
CA LEU A 115 2.50 -1.87 -13.43
C LEU A 115 3.01 -3.31 -13.37
N LYS A 116 3.51 -3.73 -12.21
CA LYS A 116 3.77 -5.15 -11.94
C LYS A 116 2.45 -5.93 -11.97
N PHE A 117 2.48 -7.16 -12.47
CA PHE A 117 1.27 -7.96 -12.69
C PHE A 117 0.43 -8.23 -11.42
N SER A 118 1.06 -8.22 -10.24
CA SER A 118 0.41 -8.44 -8.94
C SER A 118 -0.37 -7.23 -8.44
N VAL A 119 -0.04 -6.01 -8.88
CA VAL A 119 -0.60 -4.76 -8.33
C VAL A 119 -2.11 -4.70 -8.52
N ARG A 120 -2.62 -5.06 -9.70
CA ARG A 120 -4.06 -5.09 -9.96
C ARG A 120 -4.79 -6.00 -8.96
N ASN A 121 -4.23 -7.19 -8.69
CA ASN A 121 -4.80 -8.14 -7.74
C ASN A 121 -4.78 -7.60 -6.31
N GLU A 122 -3.70 -6.94 -5.90
CA GLU A 122 -3.59 -6.31 -4.58
C GLU A 122 -4.56 -5.13 -4.39
N VAL A 123 -4.74 -4.30 -5.42
CA VAL A 123 -5.73 -3.22 -5.41
C VAL A 123 -7.15 -3.75 -5.27
N MET A 124 -7.48 -4.84 -5.98
CA MET A 124 -8.80 -5.51 -5.87
C MET A 124 -8.98 -6.20 -4.52
N ALA A 125 -7.98 -6.92 -4.02
CA ALA A 125 -8.07 -7.61 -2.72
C ALA A 125 -8.40 -6.67 -1.56
N THR A 126 -7.91 -5.43 -1.64
CA THR A 126 -8.14 -4.41 -0.61
C THR A 126 -9.43 -3.62 -0.81
N SER A 127 -10.22 -3.81 -1.87
CA SER A 127 -11.40 -2.97 -2.10
C SER A 127 -12.51 -3.19 -1.08
N HIS A 128 -12.65 -4.42 -0.56
CA HIS A 128 -13.77 -4.81 0.30
C HIS A 128 -13.78 -4.16 1.69
N VAL A 129 -12.73 -3.42 2.08
CA VAL A 129 -12.71 -2.71 3.37
C VAL A 129 -13.38 -1.34 3.33
N THR A 130 -13.73 -0.84 2.13
CA THR A 130 -14.26 0.52 1.97
C THR A 130 -15.50 0.76 2.83
N ASP A 131 -16.52 -0.09 2.70
CA ASP A 131 -17.82 0.13 3.35
C ASP A 131 -17.67 0.07 4.88
N GLU A 132 -16.87 -0.88 5.37
CA GLU A 132 -16.56 -1.00 6.80
C GLU A 132 -15.83 0.25 7.32
N TRP A 133 -14.81 0.75 6.63
CA TRP A 133 -14.09 1.95 7.08
C TRP A 133 -14.94 3.20 7.10
N MET A 134 -15.82 3.37 6.12
CA MET A 134 -16.74 4.49 6.07
C MET A 134 -17.77 4.38 7.20
N THR A 135 -18.34 3.20 7.41
CA THR A 135 -19.29 2.93 8.50
C THR A 135 -18.66 3.18 9.88
N GLN A 136 -17.43 2.70 10.10
CA GLN A 136 -16.70 2.91 11.35
C GLN A 136 -16.26 4.36 11.56
N MET A 137 -16.11 5.16 10.50
CA MET A 137 -15.85 6.60 10.66
C MET A 137 -17.11 7.34 11.14
N GLU A 138 -18.28 6.94 10.63
CA GLU A 138 -19.54 7.59 10.97
C GLU A 138 -20.07 7.14 12.34
N MET A 139 -20.02 5.83 12.62
CA MET A 139 -20.73 5.24 13.76
C MET A 139 -19.85 4.95 14.98
N SER A 140 -18.53 4.83 14.83
CA SER A 140 -17.67 4.44 15.95
C SER A 140 -17.48 5.59 16.95
N SER A 141 -17.56 5.27 18.25
CA SER A 141 -17.18 6.19 19.32
C SER A 141 -15.69 6.57 19.31
N LEU A 142 -14.87 5.85 18.53
CA LEU A 142 -13.45 6.11 18.37
C LEU A 142 -13.13 7.04 17.19
N ASN A 143 -14.13 7.51 16.43
CA ASN A 143 -13.92 8.27 15.20
C ASN A 143 -13.10 9.56 15.38
N SER A 144 -13.18 10.19 16.55
CA SER A 144 -12.41 11.39 16.91
C SER A 144 -10.94 11.10 17.27
N TYR A 145 -10.59 9.84 17.51
CA TYR A 145 -9.23 9.40 17.89
C TYR A 145 -8.50 8.70 16.74
N ILE A 146 -9.24 8.16 15.76
CA ILE A 146 -8.66 7.46 14.61
C ILE A 146 -8.46 8.46 13.48
N VAL A 147 -7.21 8.92 13.33
CA VAL A 147 -6.81 9.88 12.30
C VAL A 147 -7.06 9.32 10.90
N ARG A 148 -6.62 8.08 10.64
CA ARG A 148 -6.72 7.41 9.34
C ARG A 148 -6.75 5.88 9.50
N ARG A 149 -7.34 5.19 8.54
CA ARG A 149 -7.25 3.73 8.36
C ARG A 149 -6.57 3.45 7.03
N TYR A 150 -5.64 2.49 7.00
CA TYR A 150 -4.92 2.16 5.78
C TYR A 150 -4.48 0.70 5.71
N ILE A 151 -4.32 0.22 4.48
CA ILE A 151 -3.75 -1.08 4.15
C ILE A 151 -2.61 -0.84 3.17
N ALA A 152 -1.47 -1.48 3.45
CA ALA A 152 -0.36 -1.54 2.51
C ALA A 152 -0.02 -2.98 2.14
N THR A 153 0.40 -3.17 0.89
CA THR A 153 0.74 -4.48 0.34
C THR A 153 2.23 -4.56 -0.01
N PRO A 154 2.79 -5.77 -0.21
CA PRO A 154 4.22 -5.93 -0.51
C PRO A 154 4.69 -5.27 -1.81
N ASN A 155 3.84 -5.10 -2.83
CA ASN A 155 4.20 -4.32 -4.03
C ASN A 155 3.90 -2.82 -3.88
N GLY A 156 3.61 -2.38 -2.66
CA GLY A 156 3.48 -0.97 -2.31
C GLY A 156 2.20 -0.32 -2.84
N VAL A 157 1.10 -1.08 -2.91
CA VAL A 157 -0.24 -0.50 -2.96
C VAL A 157 -0.55 0.04 -1.57
N LEU A 158 -1.03 1.27 -1.48
CA LEU A 158 -1.56 1.87 -0.26
C LEU A 158 -3.02 2.26 -0.50
N ARG A 159 -3.95 1.68 0.28
CA ARG A 159 -5.33 2.15 0.36
C ARG A 159 -5.51 2.90 1.66
N ILE A 160 -6.05 4.13 1.63
CA ILE A 160 -6.13 5.00 2.80
C ILE A 160 -7.46 5.74 2.87
N TYR A 161 -8.01 5.85 4.08
CA TYR A 161 -9.24 6.59 4.40
C TYR A 161 -9.05 7.51 5.62
N PRO A 162 -9.55 8.77 5.63
CA PRO A 162 -10.14 9.49 4.50
C PRO A 162 -9.28 9.48 3.24
N GLY A 163 -9.91 9.48 2.06
CA GLY A 163 -9.19 9.49 0.79
C GLY A 163 -8.26 10.68 0.73
N SER A 164 -6.98 10.49 0.39
CA SER A 164 -5.94 11.49 0.61
C SER A 164 -4.93 11.55 -0.52
N LEU A 165 -4.46 12.76 -0.81
CA LEU A 165 -3.33 13.00 -1.69
C LEU A 165 -2.02 12.61 -0.99
N MET A 166 -1.34 11.61 -1.53
CA MET A 166 -0.04 11.15 -1.06
C MET A 166 1.10 11.66 -1.93
N ASP A 167 2.27 11.88 -1.31
CA ASP A 167 3.53 12.12 -2.01
C ASP A 167 3.89 10.90 -2.87
N LYS A 168 4.30 11.14 -4.11
CA LYS A 168 4.64 10.10 -5.09
C LYS A 168 5.81 9.21 -4.65
N ALA A 169 6.78 9.77 -3.94
CA ALA A 169 7.93 9.04 -3.40
C ALA A 169 7.59 8.29 -2.08
N PHE A 170 6.37 8.41 -1.58
CA PHE A 170 5.95 7.69 -0.38
C PHE A 170 5.96 6.18 -0.60
N ASP A 171 6.86 5.50 0.09
CA ASP A 171 6.86 4.03 0.15
C ASP A 171 6.27 3.54 1.49
N PRO A 172 5.09 2.88 1.50
CA PRO A 172 4.52 2.31 2.72
C PRO A 172 5.32 1.12 3.25
N THR A 173 6.00 0.37 2.39
CA THR A 173 6.71 -0.87 2.77
C THR A 173 7.98 -0.60 3.59
N ARG A 174 8.45 0.64 3.57
CA ARG A 174 9.63 1.10 4.32
C ARG A 174 9.27 1.76 5.64
N ARG A 175 7.99 1.83 6.00
CA ARG A 175 7.53 2.47 7.24
C ARG A 175 7.66 1.53 8.41
N GLN A 176 8.00 2.07 9.58
CA GLN A 176 8.19 1.28 10.81
C GLN A 176 6.96 0.45 11.15
N TRP A 177 5.75 1.01 11.00
CA TRP A 177 4.51 0.27 11.22
C TRP A 177 4.33 -0.94 10.29
N TYR A 178 4.78 -0.83 9.04
CA TYR A 178 4.73 -1.93 8.08
C TYR A 178 5.75 -3.01 8.47
N LEU A 179 6.98 -2.60 8.72
CA LEU A 179 8.08 -3.49 9.11
C LEU A 179 7.77 -4.21 10.43
N HIS A 180 7.21 -3.52 11.42
CA HIS A 180 6.79 -4.10 12.69
C HIS A 180 5.69 -5.14 12.50
N ALA A 181 4.66 -4.84 11.71
CA ALA A 181 3.59 -5.80 11.43
C ALA A 181 4.14 -7.04 10.73
N VAL A 182 4.92 -6.87 9.66
CA VAL A 182 5.50 -8.00 8.90
C VAL A 182 6.44 -8.86 9.76
N ALA A 183 7.17 -8.25 10.70
CA ALA A 183 8.03 -8.96 11.63
C ALA A 183 7.27 -9.75 12.72
N ASN A 184 5.97 -9.47 12.93
CA ASN A 184 5.15 -10.08 13.98
C ASN A 184 3.80 -10.58 13.41
N PRO A 185 3.82 -11.59 12.53
CA PRO A 185 2.61 -12.07 11.86
C PRO A 185 1.57 -12.60 12.84
N GLY A 186 0.30 -12.22 12.64
CA GLY A 186 -0.83 -12.64 13.49
C GLY A 186 -0.92 -11.93 14.84
N LEU A 187 -0.01 -10.99 15.12
CA LEU A 187 -0.03 -10.17 16.32
C LEU A 187 -0.43 -8.73 16.00
N ILE A 188 -1.09 -8.09 16.96
CA ILE A 188 -1.30 -6.65 16.94
C ILE A 188 -0.01 -5.97 17.41
N THR A 189 0.54 -5.10 16.58
CA THR A 189 1.78 -4.37 16.84
C THR A 189 1.51 -2.90 17.06
N PHE A 190 2.32 -2.27 17.91
CA PHE A 190 2.30 -0.85 18.16
C PHE A 190 3.60 -0.21 17.67
N THR A 191 3.48 0.88 16.92
CA THR A 191 4.59 1.75 16.55
C THR A 191 4.49 3.03 17.36
N GLY A 192 5.53 3.32 18.14
CA GLY A 192 5.59 4.50 18.99
C GLY A 192 5.47 5.82 18.21
N PRO A 193 5.33 6.96 18.91
CA PRO A 193 5.03 8.25 18.27
C PRO A 193 6.01 8.61 17.15
N TYR A 194 5.49 8.95 15.98
CA TYR A 194 6.26 9.47 14.85
C TYR A 194 5.47 10.57 14.14
N LEU A 195 6.15 11.39 13.34
CA LEU A 195 5.51 12.46 12.59
C LEU A 195 4.68 11.89 11.44
N ASP A 196 3.38 12.15 11.46
CA ASP A 196 2.46 11.73 10.41
C ASP A 196 2.74 12.45 9.09
N VAL A 197 2.97 11.66 8.05
CA VAL A 197 3.06 12.18 6.67
C VAL A 197 1.75 12.81 6.21
N GLY A 198 0.64 12.44 6.85
CA GLY A 198 -0.70 12.92 6.63
C GLY A 198 -1.03 14.27 7.30
N GLY A 199 -0.08 14.89 8.01
CA GLY A 199 -0.21 16.21 8.62
C GLY A 199 -0.83 16.25 10.01
N ALA A 200 -1.21 15.11 10.61
CA ALA A 200 -1.88 15.07 11.92
C ALA A 200 -0.96 15.34 13.13
N GLY A 201 0.33 15.64 12.91
CA GLY A 201 1.32 15.78 13.97
C GLY A 201 1.89 14.43 14.41
N TYR A 202 2.16 14.26 15.70
CA TYR A 202 2.66 12.99 16.21
C TYR A 202 1.54 11.97 16.36
N VAL A 203 1.71 10.81 15.74
CA VAL A 203 0.74 9.71 15.79
C VAL A 203 1.40 8.43 16.28
N VAL A 204 0.59 7.60 16.94
CA VAL A 204 0.89 6.20 17.21
C VAL A 204 0.16 5.37 16.17
N THR A 205 0.75 4.26 15.73
CA THR A 205 0.09 3.36 14.78
C THR A 205 -0.07 1.97 15.37
N ILE A 206 -1.28 1.43 15.25
CA ILE A 206 -1.62 0.04 15.52
C ILE A 206 -1.62 -0.69 14.17
N SER A 207 -0.96 -1.83 14.07
CA SER A 207 -0.86 -2.58 12.81
C SER A 207 -0.98 -4.08 13.03
N HIS A 208 -1.58 -4.76 12.07
CA HIS A 208 -1.79 -6.20 12.08
C HIS A 208 -1.64 -6.72 10.65
N THR A 209 -1.02 -7.88 10.48
CA THR A 209 -0.86 -8.50 9.15
C THR A 209 -2.13 -9.21 8.71
N VAL A 210 -2.48 -9.08 7.43
CA VAL A 210 -3.58 -9.85 6.85
C VAL A 210 -3.00 -11.04 6.10
N HIS A 211 -3.49 -12.24 6.43
CA HIS A 211 -3.08 -13.48 5.78
C HIS A 211 -4.32 -14.20 5.23
N SER A 212 -4.15 -14.89 4.10
CA SER A 212 -5.14 -15.88 3.68
C SER A 212 -5.17 -16.99 4.72
N SER A 213 -6.34 -17.41 5.16
CA SER A 213 -6.46 -18.66 5.92
C SER A 213 -5.94 -19.80 5.03
N SER A 214 -4.84 -20.43 5.44
CA SER A 214 -4.59 -21.81 5.03
C SER A 214 -5.48 -22.66 5.92
N SER A 215 -6.29 -23.54 5.33
CA SER A 215 -6.94 -24.67 6.00
C SER A 215 -5.92 -25.72 6.47
N GLN A 216 -4.89 -25.26 7.17
CA GLN A 216 -3.99 -26.04 8.01
C GLN A 216 -3.90 -25.35 9.35
N MET A 217 -5.02 -25.33 10.08
CA MET A 217 -4.93 -25.57 11.52
C MET A 217 -4.66 -27.06 11.65
N SER A 218 -3.38 -27.44 11.59
CA SER A 218 -2.97 -28.71 12.19
C SER A 218 -3.17 -28.55 13.68
N SER A 219 -4.17 -29.28 14.19
CA SER A 219 -4.28 -29.72 15.57
C SER A 219 -2.90 -30.01 16.16
N GLY A 220 -2.54 -29.33 17.24
CA GLY A 220 -1.26 -29.53 17.90
C GLY A 220 -1.03 -28.62 19.09
N HIS A 221 -1.96 -28.64 20.06
CA HIS A 221 -1.72 -28.84 21.50
C HIS A 221 -3.01 -28.59 22.28
#